data_AF-A0A2E3K796-F1
#
_entry.id   AF-A0A2E3K796-F1
#
_cell.length_a   1.000
_cell.length_b   1.000
_cell.length_c   1.000
_cell.angle_alpha   90.00
_cell.angle_beta   90.00
_cell.angle_gamma   90.00
#
_symmetry.space_group_name_H-M   'P 1'
#
loop_
_entity.id
_entity.type
_entity.pdbx_description
1 polymer ?
#
loop_
_entity_poly.entity_id
_entity_poly.type
_entity_poly.pdbx_seq_one_letter_code
_entity_poly.pdbx_strand_id
1 'polypeptide(L)'
;MSQSQNTHETFSREENHQGSSNRSFGVVFIIVFLVIGLWPLIYSDGFRVWALYISGGLALITLIRPTLLAPFNRLWMRFGLLLHKVVNPVVMGLVFFLTVLPTGLIMRMFGKDPLRQKIDKDVASYWIEREPPGPSPNSMKNQF
;
A
#
# COMPACT_ATOMS: atom_id res chain seq x y z
N MET A 1 -17.76 5.52 27.67
CA MET A 1 -18.40 4.19 27.67
C MET A 1 -19.40 4.16 26.53
N SER A 2 -19.01 3.63 25.37
CA SER A 2 -19.90 3.51 24.21
C SER A 2 -20.57 2.14 24.24
N GLN A 3 -21.90 2.11 24.17
CA GLN A 3 -22.70 0.90 24.18
C GLN A 3 -22.33 0.00 22.99
N SER A 4 -22.00 -1.26 23.26
CA SER A 4 -21.90 -2.31 22.25
C SER A 4 -23.30 -2.57 21.69
N GLN A 5 -23.59 -2.02 20.52
CA GLN A 5 -24.75 -2.45 19.75
C GLN A 5 -24.55 -3.93 19.38
N ASN A 6 -25.55 -4.77 19.69
CA ASN A 6 -25.57 -6.21 19.37
C ASN A 6 -25.78 -6.43 17.86
N THR A 7 -24.89 -5.90 17.03
CA THR A 7 -24.81 -6.21 15.60
C THR A 7 -23.68 -7.22 15.38
N HIS A 8 -23.88 -8.18 14.46
CA HIS A 8 -22.84 -9.13 14.06
C HIS A 8 -21.64 -8.44 13.38
N GLU A 9 -21.80 -7.18 12.98
CA GLU A 9 -20.75 -6.35 12.39
C GLU A 9 -20.06 -5.49 13.46
N THR A 10 -18.73 -5.61 13.53
CA THR A 10 -17.87 -4.78 14.40
C THR A 10 -17.42 -3.55 13.62
N PHE A 11 -18.13 -2.43 13.77
CA PHE A 11 -17.81 -1.17 13.09
C PHE A 11 -16.61 -0.41 13.68
N SER A 12 -16.11 -0.85 14.84
CA SER A 12 -15.02 -0.20 15.58
C SER A 12 -13.73 -1.03 15.53
N ARG A 13 -13.35 -1.54 14.36
CA ARG A 13 -12.03 -2.15 14.21
C ARG A 13 -10.99 -1.04 14.13
N GLU A 14 -10.54 -0.57 15.30
CA GLU A 14 -9.33 0.23 15.38
C GLU A 14 -8.17 -0.65 14.93
N GLU A 15 -7.75 -0.50 13.67
CA GLU A 15 -6.46 -1.02 13.22
C GLU A 15 -5.39 -0.34 14.07
N ASN A 16 -4.90 -1.06 15.08
CA ASN A 16 -3.70 -0.71 15.80
C ASN A 16 -2.53 -0.81 14.81
N HIS A 17 -2.29 0.25 14.05
CA HIS A 17 -1.06 0.42 13.30
C HIS A 17 0.07 0.57 14.32
N GLN A 18 0.65 -0.56 14.70
CA GLN A 18 1.82 -0.59 15.56
C GLN A 18 2.95 0.10 14.80
N GLY A 19 3.24 1.35 15.19
CA GLY A 19 4.25 2.17 14.52
C GLY A 19 5.61 1.48 14.47
N SER A 20 6.46 1.89 13.53
CA SER A 20 7.80 1.29 13.36
C SER A 20 8.57 1.32 14.69
N SER A 21 9.12 0.17 15.08
CA SER A 21 9.98 0.10 16.27
C SER A 21 11.23 0.95 16.06
N ASN A 22 11.63 1.71 17.08
CA ASN A 22 12.84 2.55 17.03
C ASN A 22 14.11 1.73 16.71
N ARG A 23 14.11 0.43 17.05
CA ARG A 23 15.20 -0.50 16.69
C ARG A 23 15.22 -0.79 15.20
N SER A 24 14.06 -1.08 14.60
CA SER A 24 13.94 -1.32 13.16
C SER A 24 14.38 -0.09 12.35
N PHE A 25 14.00 1.10 12.82
CA PHE A 25 14.47 2.35 12.26
C PHE A 25 16.02 2.44 12.27
N GLY A 26 16.66 2.23 13.43
CA GLY A 26 18.12 2.24 13.54
C GLY A 26 18.81 1.23 12.62
N VAL A 27 18.29 0.00 12.53
CA VAL A 27 18.81 -1.07 11.66
C VAL A 27 18.80 -0.67 10.18
N VAL A 28 17.73 -0.04 9.70
CA VAL A 28 17.65 0.41 8.29
C VAL A 28 18.78 1.38 7.98
N PHE A 29 19.02 2.39 8.84
CA PHE A 29 20.08 3.36 8.60
C PHE A 29 21.48 2.76 8.75
N ILE A 30 21.69 1.81 9.67
CA ILE A 30 22.95 1.06 9.77
C ILE A 30 23.24 0.35 8.44
N ILE A 31 22.27 -0.38 7.89
CA ILE A 31 22.41 -1.08 6.60
C ILE A 31 22.71 -0.08 5.48
N VAL A 32 21.97 1.03 5.40
CA VAL A 32 22.17 2.06 4.36
C VAL A 32 23.58 2.64 4.43
N PHE A 33 24.06 3.05 5.60
CA PHE A 33 25.41 3.61 5.74
C PHE A 33 26.50 2.58 5.54
N LEU A 34 26.27 1.32 5.89
CA LEU A 34 27.18 0.21 5.62
C LEU A 34 27.31 -0.02 4.11
N VAL A 35 26.19 -0.08 3.38
CA VAL A 35 26.19 -0.19 1.91
C VAL A 35 26.93 0.99 1.28
N ILE A 36 26.67 2.23 1.72
CA ILE A 36 27.38 3.43 1.21
C ILE A 36 28.89 3.37 1.55
N GLY A 37 29.24 2.88 2.74
CA GLY A 37 30.62 2.73 3.20
C GLY A 37 31.42 1.70 2.41
N LEU A 38 30.75 0.61 2.00
CA LEU A 38 31.34 -0.50 1.23
C LEU A 38 31.17 -0.37 -0.29
N TRP A 39 30.28 0.50 -0.79
CA TRP A 39 30.09 0.74 -2.22
C TRP A 39 31.38 1.08 -3.00
N PRO A 40 32.31 1.90 -2.45
CA PRO A 40 33.57 2.24 -3.12
C PRO A 40 34.49 1.04 -3.33
N LEU A 41 34.31 -0.03 -2.54
CA LEU A 41 35.09 -1.25 -2.61
C LEU A 41 34.90 -1.98 -3.95
N ILE A 42 33.75 -1.77 -4.60
CA ILE A 42 33.42 -2.36 -5.91
C ILE A 42 34.23 -1.68 -7.04
N TYR A 43 34.64 -0.44 -6.84
CA TYR A 43 35.32 0.39 -7.86
C TYR A 43 36.82 0.58 -7.59
N SER A 44 37.41 -0.18 -6.66
CA SER A 44 38.82 -0.05 -6.25
C SER A 44 39.17 1.31 -5.62
N ASP A 45 38.18 2.02 -5.10
CA ASP A 45 38.37 3.27 -4.39
C ASP A 45 38.40 3.00 -2.87
N GLY A 46 39.09 3.86 -2.12
CA GLY A 46 39.29 3.67 -0.68
C GLY A 46 37.97 3.60 0.10
N PHE A 47 38.00 2.98 1.29
CA PHE A 47 36.83 2.95 2.17
C PHE A 47 36.32 4.38 2.41
N ARG A 48 35.00 4.56 2.36
CA ARG A 48 34.38 5.78 2.92
C ARG A 48 34.35 5.63 4.44
N VAL A 49 35.53 5.83 5.04
CA VAL A 49 35.78 5.63 6.48
C VAL A 49 34.78 6.42 7.33
N TRP A 50 34.40 7.63 6.90
CA TRP A 50 33.37 8.43 7.56
C TRP A 50 32.01 7.68 7.65
N ALA A 51 31.56 7.04 6.56
CA ALA A 51 30.27 6.34 6.54
C ALA A 51 30.29 5.10 7.45
N LEU A 52 31.44 4.42 7.54
CA LEU A 52 31.64 3.31 8.47
C LEU A 52 31.62 3.76 9.93
N TYR A 53 32.25 4.89 10.26
CA TYR A 53 32.16 5.47 11.61
C TYR A 53 30.73 5.85 11.99
N ILE A 54 29.97 6.45 11.07
CA ILE A 54 28.55 6.77 11.29
C ILE A 54 27.74 5.49 11.51
N SER A 55 27.93 4.46 10.68
CA SER A 55 27.26 3.16 10.84
C SER A 55 27.56 2.52 12.19
N GLY A 56 28.83 2.51 12.61
CA GLY A 56 29.25 1.97 13.90
C GLY A 56 28.64 2.74 15.09
N GLY A 57 28.66 4.07 15.02
CA GLY A 57 28.03 4.92 16.03
C GLY A 57 26.52 4.70 16.12
N LEU A 58 25.84 4.57 14.98
CA LEU A 58 24.41 4.32 14.93
C LEU A 58 24.06 2.92 15.45
N ALA A 59 24.90 1.91 15.18
CA ALA A 59 24.75 0.56 15.72
C ALA A 59 24.85 0.55 17.26
N LEU A 60 25.83 1.28 17.81
CA LEU A 60 26.01 1.41 19.25
C LEU A 60 24.79 2.09 19.91
N ILE A 61 24.32 3.20 19.35
CA ILE A 61 23.13 3.92 19.85
C ILE A 61 21.88 3.05 19.77
N THR A 62 21.69 2.33 18.66
CA THR A 62 20.53 1.46 18.44
C THR A 62 20.50 0.32 19.46
N LEU A 63 21.65 -0.24 19.83
CA LEU A 63 21.75 -1.36 20.77
C LEU A 63 21.62 -0.93 22.24
N ILE A 64 22.25 0.19 22.62
CA ILE A 64 22.30 0.66 24.01
C ILE A 64 21.04 1.46 24.38
N ARG A 65 20.65 2.43 23.55
CA ARG A 65 19.57 3.39 23.87
C ARG A 65 18.78 3.76 22.60
N PRO A 66 17.92 2.85 22.09
CA PRO A 66 17.09 3.13 20.91
C PRO A 66 16.07 4.27 21.13
N THR A 67 15.82 4.68 22.38
CA THR A 67 14.94 5.81 22.71
C THR A 67 15.48 7.16 22.22
N LEU A 68 16.80 7.31 22.06
CA LEU A 68 17.39 8.53 21.48
C LEU A 68 17.00 8.72 20.01
N LEU A 69 16.74 7.62 19.29
CA LEU A 69 16.30 7.63 17.90
C LEU A 69 14.78 7.85 17.76
N ALA A 70 14.02 7.83 18.87
CA ALA A 70 12.57 7.96 18.86
C ALA A 70 12.03 9.26 18.24
N PRO A 71 12.53 10.48 18.56
CA PRO A 71 12.03 11.70 17.94
C PRO A 71 12.32 11.73 16.43
N PHE A 72 13.47 11.21 16.01
CA PHE A 72 13.87 11.15 14.61
C PHE A 72 13.04 10.11 13.83
N ASN A 73 12.81 8.92 14.41
CA ASN A 73 11.91 7.92 13.85
C ASN A 73 10.49 8.49 13.68
N ARG A 74 9.97 9.21 14.68
CA ARG A 74 8.64 9.84 14.58
C ARG A 74 8.57 10.88 13.47
N LEU A 75 9.60 11.70 13.30
CA LEU A 75 9.67 12.68 12.21
C LEU A 75 9.74 12.00 10.85
N TRP A 76 10.58 10.97 10.72
CA TRP A 76 10.69 10.16 9.51
C TRP A 76 9.38 9.48 9.13
N MET A 77 8.66 8.92 10.11
CA MET A 77 7.35 8.32 9.89
C MET A 77 6.33 9.35 9.41
N ARG A 78 6.30 10.56 9.99
CA ARG A 78 5.43 11.65 9.52
C ARG A 78 5.77 12.06 8.10
N PHE A 79 7.06 12.14 7.78
CA PHE A 79 7.51 12.42 6.42
C PHE A 79 7.08 11.32 5.44
N GLY A 80 7.22 10.05 5.82
CA GLY A 80 6.74 8.91 5.03
C GLY A 80 5.22 8.95 4.79
N LEU A 81 4.42 9.33 5.79
CA LEU A 81 2.98 9.52 5.64
C LEU A 81 2.63 10.69 4.70
N LEU A 82 3.35 11.81 4.80
CA LEU A 82 3.17 12.95 3.91
C LEU A 82 3.52 12.57 2.46
N LEU A 83 4.64 11.86 2.27
CA LEU A 83 5.07 11.35 0.97
C LEU A 83 4.03 10.38 0.42
N HIS A 84 3.53 9.45 1.24
CA HIS A 84 2.48 8.52 0.85
C HIS A 84 1.21 9.23 0.38
N LYS A 85 0.80 10.31 1.08
CA LYS A 85 -0.36 11.13 0.70
C LYS A 85 -0.22 11.75 -0.70
N VAL A 86 1.00 12.00 -1.17
CA VAL A 86 1.26 12.53 -2.52
C VAL A 86 1.47 11.41 -3.53
N VAL A 87 2.29 10.42 -3.19
CA VAL A 87 2.64 9.31 -4.08
C VAL A 87 1.43 8.45 -4.38
N ASN A 88 0.56 8.17 -3.41
CA ASN A 88 -0.60 7.31 -3.62
C ASN A 88 -1.56 7.88 -4.69
N PRO A 89 -2.04 9.14 -4.61
CA PRO A 89 -2.81 9.74 -5.70
C PRO A 89 -2.07 9.82 -7.03
N VAL A 90 -0.76 10.12 -7.03
CA VAL A 90 0.03 10.20 -8.27
C VAL A 90 0.11 8.83 -8.96
N VAL A 91 0.43 7.77 -8.21
CA VAL A 91 0.49 6.40 -8.73
C VAL A 91 -0.89 5.95 -9.19
N MET A 92 -1.94 6.18 -8.41
CA MET A 92 -3.31 5.85 -8.80
C MET A 92 -3.74 6.61 -10.06
N GLY A 93 -3.39 7.90 -10.17
CA GLY A 93 -3.59 8.70 -11.36
C GLY A 93 -2.85 8.12 -12.56
N LEU A 94 -1.58 7.76 -12.40
CA LEU A 94 -0.77 7.16 -13.45
C LEU A 94 -1.38 5.84 -13.94
N VAL A 95 -1.77 4.96 -13.02
CA VAL A 95 -2.49 3.72 -13.35
C VAL A 95 -3.77 4.05 -14.13
N PHE A 96 -4.57 5.00 -13.66
CA PHE A 96 -5.79 5.37 -14.36
C PHE A 96 -5.52 5.88 -15.78
N PHE A 97 -4.60 6.82 -15.97
CA PHE A 97 -4.33 7.43 -17.27
C PHE A 97 -3.54 6.54 -18.23
N LEU A 98 -2.68 5.64 -17.74
CA LEU A 98 -1.86 4.76 -18.58
C LEU A 98 -2.45 3.39 -18.82
N THR A 99 -3.34 2.89 -17.95
CA THR A 99 -3.91 1.55 -18.09
C THR A 99 -5.43 1.61 -18.26
N VAL A 100 -6.15 2.20 -17.31
CA VAL A 100 -7.62 2.15 -17.29
C VAL A 100 -8.23 2.95 -18.43
N LEU A 101 -7.84 4.22 -18.56
CA LEU A 101 -8.33 5.14 -19.58
C LEU A 101 -8.06 4.63 -21.02
N PRO A 102 -6.83 4.25 -21.40
CA PRO A 102 -6.57 3.76 -22.76
C PRO A 102 -7.29 2.44 -23.01
N THR A 103 -7.38 1.54 -22.02
CA THR A 103 -8.16 0.30 -22.17
C THR A 103 -9.63 0.61 -22.47
N GLY A 104 -10.24 1.53 -21.73
CA GLY A 104 -11.62 1.97 -21.97
C GLY A 104 -11.80 2.65 -23.33
N LEU A 105 -10.85 3.49 -23.74
CA LEU A 105 -10.87 4.15 -25.06
C LEU A 105 -10.77 3.12 -26.19
N ILE A 106 -9.86 2.15 -26.07
CA ILE A 106 -9.70 1.05 -27.02
C ILE A 106 -11.00 0.24 -27.12
N MET A 107 -11.60 -0.16 -25.99
CA MET A 107 -12.88 -0.87 -25.99
C MET A 107 -13.97 -0.07 -26.70
N ARG A 108 -14.05 1.24 -26.46
CA ARG A 108 -15.01 2.14 -27.11
C ARG A 108 -14.77 2.25 -28.62
N MET A 109 -13.51 2.32 -29.06
CA MET A 109 -13.17 2.30 -30.50
C MET A 109 -13.58 0.99 -31.18
N PHE A 110 -13.45 -0.14 -30.48
CA PHE A 110 -13.93 -1.45 -30.96
C PHE A 110 -15.45 -1.65 -30.77
N GLY A 111 -16.19 -0.63 -30.33
CA GLY A 111 -17.64 -0.72 -30.13
C GLY A 111 -18.08 -1.64 -28.99
N LYS A 112 -17.15 -2.06 -28.12
CA LYS A 112 -17.46 -2.92 -26.97
C LYS A 112 -18.05 -2.09 -25.85
N ASP A 113 -19.30 -2.39 -25.50
CA ASP A 113 -20.00 -1.81 -24.37
C ASP A 113 -20.34 -2.92 -23.34
N PRO A 114 -19.38 -3.32 -22.48
CA PRO A 114 -19.59 -4.40 -21.52
C PRO A 114 -20.67 -4.07 -20.49
N LEU A 115 -20.92 -2.78 -20.25
CA LEU A 115 -21.88 -2.30 -19.27
C LEU A 115 -23.25 -1.98 -19.90
N ARG A 116 -23.39 -2.12 -21.23
CA ARG A 116 -24.62 -1.81 -21.99
C ARG A 116 -25.19 -0.44 -21.58
N GLN A 117 -24.34 0.58 -21.54
CA GLN A 117 -24.67 1.90 -21.01
C GLN A 117 -25.69 2.66 -21.87
N LYS A 118 -25.84 2.28 -23.14
CA LYS A 118 -26.85 2.86 -24.03
C LYS A 118 -28.25 2.40 -23.62
N ILE A 119 -29.10 3.37 -23.26
CA ILE A 119 -30.52 3.14 -23.01
C ILE A 119 -31.21 2.83 -24.35
N ASP A 120 -31.70 1.61 -24.48
CA ASP A 120 -32.60 1.16 -25.52
C ASP A 120 -34.07 1.39 -25.08
N LYS A 121 -34.83 2.15 -25.86
CA LYS A 121 -36.23 2.47 -25.53
C LYS A 121 -37.21 1.45 -26.11
N ASP A 122 -36.75 0.60 -27.01
CA ASP A 122 -37.59 -0.36 -27.74
C ASP A 122 -37.64 -1.73 -27.05
N VAL A 123 -36.86 -1.92 -25.98
CA VAL A 123 -36.86 -3.16 -25.17
C VAL A 123 -37.87 -3.10 -24.04
N ALA A 124 -38.62 -4.20 -23.86
CA ALA A 124 -39.60 -4.33 -22.78
C ALA A 124 -38.95 -4.45 -21.39
N SER A 125 -37.71 -4.95 -21.30
CA SER A 125 -36.96 -5.10 -20.05
C SER A 125 -35.46 -5.19 -20.33
N TYR A 126 -34.65 -4.63 -19.42
CA TYR A 126 -33.18 -4.77 -19.41
C TYR A 126 -32.70 -6.04 -18.70
N TRP A 127 -33.63 -6.85 -18.17
CA TRP A 127 -33.30 -8.08 -17.46
C TRP A 127 -32.60 -9.07 -18.39
N ILE A 128 -31.42 -9.52 -18.02
CA ILE A 128 -30.67 -10.54 -18.75
C ILE A 128 -31.03 -11.89 -18.14
N GLU A 129 -31.85 -12.66 -18.84
CA GLU A 129 -32.16 -14.04 -18.47
C GLU A 129 -30.89 -14.90 -18.55
N ARG A 130 -30.61 -15.67 -17.50
CA ARG A 130 -29.40 -16.48 -17.42
C ARG A 130 -29.70 -17.88 -17.91
N GLU A 131 -28.95 -18.32 -18.92
CA GLU A 131 -28.96 -19.70 -19.41
C GLU A 131 -27.56 -20.33 -19.27
N PRO A 132 -27.38 -21.38 -18.44
CA PRO A 132 -28.41 -22.05 -17.63
C PRO A 132 -28.87 -21.18 -16.44
N PRO A 133 -30.06 -21.47 -15.87
CA PRO A 133 -30.50 -20.83 -14.63
C PRO A 133 -29.40 -20.97 -13.57
N GLY A 134 -29.25 -19.92 -12.75
CA GLY A 134 -28.22 -19.87 -11.72
C GLY A 134 -28.18 -21.14 -10.85
N PRO A 135 -27.04 -21.40 -10.17
CA PRO A 135 -26.84 -22.65 -9.43
C PRO A 135 -27.99 -22.87 -8.45
N SER A 136 -28.42 -24.13 -8.29
CA SER A 136 -29.60 -24.47 -7.47
C SER A 136 -29.51 -23.81 -6.10
N PRO A 137 -30.64 -23.40 -5.48
CA PRO A 137 -30.64 -22.76 -4.16
C PRO A 137 -29.81 -23.51 -3.09
N ASN A 138 -29.77 -24.84 -3.19
CA ASN A 138 -29.01 -25.73 -2.29
C ASN A 138 -27.49 -25.73 -2.53
N SER A 139 -26.97 -24.98 -3.49
CA SER A 139 -25.52 -24.87 -3.77
C SER A 139 -24.79 -23.98 -2.76
N MET A 140 -25.50 -23.10 -2.08
CA MET A 140 -24.95 -22.21 -1.07
C MET A 140 -24.85 -22.94 0.27
N LYS A 141 -23.69 -23.60 0.50
CA LYS A 141 -23.45 -24.40 1.73
C LYS A 141 -23.49 -23.58 3.02
N ASN A 142 -23.12 -22.30 2.98
CA ASN A 142 -23.06 -21.42 4.15
C ASN A 142 -23.69 -20.07 3.81
N GLN A 143 -25.02 -19.99 3.85
CA GLN A 143 -25.75 -18.75 3.55
C GLN A 143 -25.87 -17.81 4.77
N PHE A 144 -25.51 -18.29 5.97
CA PHE A 144 -25.55 -17.54 7.23
C PHE A 144 -24.33 -17.87 8.09
#